data_AF-A0A0W7YQV2-F1
#
_entry.id   AF-A0A0W7YQV2-F1
#
_cell.length_a   1.000
_cell.length_b   1.000
_cell.length_c   1.000
_cell.angle_alpha   90.00
_cell.angle_beta   90.00
_cell.angle_gamma   90.00
#
_symmetry.space_group_name_H-M   'P 1'
#
loop_
_entity.id
_entity.type
_entity.pdbx_description
1 polymer ?
#
loop_
_entity_poly.entity_id
_entity_poly.type
_entity_poly.pdbx_seq_one_letter_code
_entity_poly.pdbx_strand_id
1 'polypeptide(L)'
;MKKWLFPLVIVVILVAACQSPEQEVHYIAKSEHWKAIYHSNGDEGLRLFYLGNHDDLGPLEITIEGTKESQSLSDVQLNKDGYYSFTKKESEKIFKRETKPMVHVQWQSDSETLEVKNH
;
A
#
# COMPACT_ATOMS: atom_id res chain seq x y z
N MET A 1 9.91 -35.06 44.60
CA MET A 1 9.15 -33.79 44.66
C MET A 1 9.55 -32.95 43.43
N LYS A 2 8.69 -32.94 42.40
CA LYS A 2 7.94 -31.77 41.87
C LYS A 2 8.81 -30.85 40.99
N LYS A 3 9.06 -31.22 39.72
CA LYS A 3 8.32 -30.76 38.51
C LYS A 3 8.19 -29.22 38.40
N TRP A 4 9.27 -28.45 38.36
CA TRP A 4 9.20 -26.97 38.34
C TRP A 4 10.08 -26.29 37.27
N LEU A 5 10.28 -26.92 36.11
CA LEU A 5 10.98 -26.28 34.96
C LEU A 5 10.06 -25.98 33.76
N PHE A 6 8.76 -26.29 33.87
CA PHE A 6 7.84 -26.19 32.75
C PHE A 6 7.25 -24.79 32.40
N PRO A 7 7.28 -23.73 33.24
CA PRO A 7 6.62 -22.48 32.85
C PRO A 7 7.48 -21.58 31.95
N LEU A 8 8.82 -21.70 31.98
CA LEU A 8 9.68 -20.77 31.25
C LEU A 8 9.74 -21.06 29.74
N VAL A 9 9.63 -22.33 29.34
CA VAL A 9 9.74 -22.75 27.92
C VAL A 9 8.49 -22.34 27.12
N ILE A 10 7.32 -22.35 27.73
CA ILE A 10 6.05 -21.97 27.07
C ILE A 10 6.01 -20.46 26.79
N VAL A 11 6.59 -19.63 27.67
CA VAL A 11 6.64 -18.17 27.49
C VAL A 11 7.55 -17.79 26.32
N VAL A 12 8.68 -18.48 26.10
CA VAL A 12 9.59 -18.18 24.98
C VAL A 12 8.98 -18.55 23.63
N ILE A 13 8.22 -19.65 23.54
CA ILE A 13 7.57 -20.09 22.29
C ILE A 13 6.42 -19.13 21.91
N LEU A 14 5.67 -18.62 22.89
CA LEU A 14 4.58 -17.67 22.64
C LEU A 14 5.08 -16.31 22.14
N VAL A 15 6.28 -15.88 22.53
CA VAL A 15 6.86 -14.60 22.07
C VAL A 15 7.45 -14.73 20.65
N ALA A 16 7.97 -15.90 20.27
CA ALA A 16 8.50 -16.14 18.93
C ALA A 16 7.42 -16.25 17.84
N ALA A 17 6.18 -16.60 18.19
CA ALA A 17 5.06 -16.72 17.24
C ALA A 17 4.43 -15.37 16.84
N CYS A 18 4.82 -14.26 17.47
CA CYS A 18 4.33 -12.90 17.18
C CYS A 18 5.31 -12.08 16.33
N GLN A 19 6.21 -12.71 15.58
CA GLN A 19 6.96 -11.99 14.54
C GLN A 19 6.15 -12.07 13.25
N SER A 20 5.29 -11.07 13.04
CA SER A 20 4.68 -10.84 11.73
C SER A 20 5.80 -10.79 10.69
N PRO A 21 5.70 -11.52 9.56
CA PRO A 21 6.73 -11.49 8.53
C PRO A 21 6.95 -10.04 8.10
N GLU A 22 8.22 -9.66 7.97
CA GLU A 22 8.62 -8.33 7.51
C GLU A 22 7.95 -8.06 6.16
N GLN A 23 7.14 -7.00 6.10
CA GLN A 23 6.40 -6.68 4.88
C GLN A 23 7.41 -6.28 3.80
N GLU A 24 7.49 -7.07 2.74
CA GLU A 24 8.39 -6.84 1.62
C GLU A 24 7.78 -5.73 0.78
N VAL A 25 8.33 -4.53 0.92
CA VAL A 25 7.88 -3.37 0.18
C VAL A 25 8.33 -3.51 -1.27
N HIS A 26 7.42 -3.95 -2.14
CA HIS A 26 7.71 -4.13 -3.56
C HIS A 26 7.66 -2.82 -4.35
N TYR A 27 6.92 -1.82 -3.86
CA TYR A 27 6.75 -0.57 -4.58
C TYR A 27 6.47 0.60 -3.63
N ILE A 28 7.25 1.67 -3.79
CA ILE A 28 6.95 2.99 -3.22
C ILE A 28 7.09 4.00 -4.35
N ALA A 29 6.05 4.82 -4.54
CA ALA A 29 6.11 6.00 -5.39
C ALA A 29 5.62 7.22 -4.62
N LYS A 30 6.15 8.39 -4.97
CA LYS A 30 5.80 9.64 -4.30
C LYS A 30 5.87 10.81 -5.27
N SER A 31 4.95 11.74 -5.10
CA SER A 31 4.94 13.07 -5.72
C SER A 31 4.83 14.14 -4.61
N GLU A 32 4.43 15.36 -4.97
CA GLU A 32 4.30 16.46 -4.01
C GLU A 32 3.21 16.16 -2.97
N HIS A 33 2.02 15.80 -3.44
CA HIS A 33 0.85 15.60 -2.59
C HIS A 33 0.46 14.14 -2.41
N TRP A 34 1.10 13.19 -3.08
CA TRP A 34 0.69 11.79 -3.03
C TRP A 34 1.82 10.82 -2.74
N LYS A 35 1.48 9.72 -2.09
CA LYS A 35 2.37 8.58 -1.88
C LYS A 35 1.63 7.27 -2.12
N ALA A 36 2.20 6.41 -2.93
CA ALA A 36 1.71 5.07 -3.18
C ALA A 36 2.63 4.04 -2.54
N ILE A 37 2.06 3.04 -1.88
CA ILE A 37 2.78 1.94 -1.24
C ILE A 37 2.09 0.63 -1.58
N TYR A 38 2.87 -0.36 -2.03
CA TYR A 38 2.39 -1.72 -2.23
C TYR A 38 3.37 -2.74 -1.65
N HIS A 39 2.83 -3.63 -0.83
CA HIS A 39 3.54 -4.76 -0.21
C HIS A 39 3.05 -6.04 -0.86
N SER A 40 3.95 -6.77 -1.52
CA SER A 40 3.56 -7.96 -2.29
C SER A 40 3.23 -9.16 -1.43
N ASN A 41 3.82 -9.23 -0.24
CA ASN A 41 3.55 -10.27 0.74
C ASN A 41 2.45 -9.90 1.75
N GLY A 42 1.83 -8.71 1.62
CA GLY A 42 0.72 -8.28 2.44
C GLY A 42 -0.64 -8.78 1.93
N ASP A 43 -1.66 -8.76 2.78
CA ASP A 43 -3.05 -9.06 2.39
C ASP A 43 -3.76 -7.84 1.77
N GLU A 44 -3.15 -6.66 1.90
CA GLU A 44 -3.63 -5.40 1.35
C GLU A 44 -3.10 -5.18 -0.07
N GLY A 45 -3.88 -4.46 -0.88
CA GLY A 45 -3.42 -3.98 -2.18
C GLY A 45 -2.59 -2.69 -2.07
N LEU A 46 -2.44 -2.02 -3.20
CA LEU A 46 -1.85 -0.68 -3.28
C LEU A 46 -2.64 0.27 -2.36
N ARG A 47 -1.92 1.04 -1.55
CA ARG A 47 -2.48 2.15 -0.79
C ARG A 47 -1.95 3.46 -1.34
N LEU A 48 -2.87 4.37 -1.64
CA LEU A 48 -2.58 5.70 -2.15
C LEU A 48 -2.97 6.73 -1.07
N PHE A 49 -1.96 7.35 -0.48
CA PHE A 49 -2.08 8.33 0.60
C PHE A 49 -2.00 9.74 0.06
N TYR A 50 -2.90 10.61 0.51
CA TYR A 50 -2.76 12.04 0.34
C TYR A 50 -1.85 12.61 1.44
N LEU A 51 -0.92 13.47 1.03
CA LEU A 51 0.10 14.10 1.88
C LEU A 51 -0.06 15.63 1.93
N GLY A 52 -1.01 16.18 1.17
CA GLY A 52 -1.29 17.61 1.18
C GLY A 52 -2.15 18.05 2.36
N ASN A 53 -2.46 19.33 2.39
CA ASN A 53 -3.19 19.98 3.48
C ASN A 53 -4.61 20.40 3.09
N HIS A 54 -5.12 19.98 1.93
CA HIS A 54 -6.48 20.31 1.53
C HIS A 54 -7.48 19.43 2.29
N ASP A 55 -8.46 20.07 2.93
CA ASP A 55 -9.50 19.40 3.72
C ASP A 55 -10.54 18.68 2.85
N ASP A 56 -10.70 19.11 1.59
CA ASP A 56 -11.60 18.50 0.62
C ASP A 56 -10.91 18.43 -0.74
N LEU A 57 -10.75 17.21 -1.27
CA LEU A 57 -10.18 16.94 -2.59
C LEU A 57 -11.27 16.76 -3.66
N GLY A 58 -12.54 16.68 -3.26
CA GLY A 58 -13.60 16.22 -4.13
C GLY A 58 -13.37 14.79 -4.64
N PRO A 59 -14.10 14.39 -5.70
CA PRO A 59 -13.89 13.10 -6.35
C PRO A 59 -12.52 13.06 -7.04
N LEU A 60 -11.80 11.95 -6.84
CA LEU A 60 -10.52 11.70 -7.47
C LEU A 60 -10.71 10.87 -8.75
N GLU A 61 -9.88 11.13 -9.75
CA GLU A 61 -9.61 10.20 -10.83
C GLU A 61 -8.22 9.59 -10.64
N ILE A 62 -8.14 8.26 -10.63
CA ILE A 62 -6.89 7.53 -10.45
C ILE A 62 -6.69 6.60 -11.63
N THR A 63 -5.54 6.72 -12.30
CA THR A 63 -5.12 5.79 -13.35
C THR A 63 -3.81 5.12 -12.96
N ILE A 64 -3.78 3.79 -13.03
CA ILE A 64 -2.58 3.00 -12.81
C ILE A 64 -2.20 2.32 -14.11
N GLU A 65 -1.04 2.68 -14.65
CA GLU A 65 -0.51 2.14 -15.89
C GLU A 65 0.61 1.14 -15.59
N GLY A 66 0.33 -0.15 -15.82
CA GLY A 66 1.33 -1.21 -15.85
C GLY A 66 1.85 -1.48 -17.26
N THR A 67 2.78 -2.44 -17.37
CA THR A 67 3.39 -2.78 -18.68
C THR A 67 2.41 -3.42 -19.68
N LYS A 68 1.38 -4.12 -19.19
CA LYS A 68 0.40 -4.84 -20.03
C LYS A 68 -1.05 -4.56 -19.66
N GLU A 69 -1.29 -4.00 -18.48
CA GLU A 69 -2.60 -3.75 -17.92
C GLU A 69 -2.64 -2.32 -17.42
N SER A 70 -3.78 -1.65 -17.61
CA SER A 70 -4.05 -0.34 -17.05
C SER A 70 -5.43 -0.37 -16.41
N GLN A 71 -5.61 0.37 -15.32
CA GLN A 71 -6.88 0.51 -14.63
C GLN A 71 -7.10 1.98 -14.31
N SER A 72 -8.28 2.50 -14.68
CA SER A 72 -8.75 3.83 -14.29
C SER A 72 -9.97 3.70 -13.38
N LEU A 73 -10.01 4.55 -12.37
CA LEU A 73 -11.11 4.70 -11.43
C LEU A 73 -11.53 6.17 -11.40
N SER A 74 -12.83 6.43 -11.40
CA SER A 74 -13.42 7.76 -11.25
C SER A 74 -14.23 7.83 -9.95
N ASP A 75 -14.52 9.06 -9.51
CA ASP A 75 -15.33 9.34 -8.32
C ASP A 75 -14.79 8.69 -7.03
N VAL A 76 -13.48 8.51 -6.95
CA VAL A 76 -12.84 7.87 -5.81
C VAL A 76 -12.80 8.84 -4.64
N GLN A 77 -13.12 8.35 -3.44
CA GLN A 77 -13.02 9.10 -2.20
C GLN A 77 -12.00 8.43 -1.28
N LEU A 78 -11.23 9.25 -0.58
CA LEU A 78 -10.35 8.78 0.48
C LEU A 78 -11.17 8.35 1.69
N ASN A 79 -10.65 7.39 2.43
CA ASN A 79 -11.21 7.03 3.73
C ASN A 79 -10.89 8.11 4.79
N LYS A 80 -11.36 7.88 6.02
CA LYS A 80 -11.14 8.79 7.16
C LYS A 80 -9.68 8.97 7.56
N ASP A 81 -8.81 8.05 7.13
CA ASP A 81 -7.38 8.06 7.39
C ASP A 81 -6.58 8.73 6.25
N GLY A 82 -7.26 9.30 5.25
CA GLY A 82 -6.64 10.06 4.17
C GLY A 82 -6.01 9.20 3.07
N TYR A 83 -6.48 7.97 2.87
CA TYR A 83 -6.00 7.12 1.78
C TYR A 83 -7.09 6.35 1.06
N TYR A 84 -6.80 5.92 -0.17
CA TYR A 84 -7.58 4.96 -0.92
C TYR A 84 -6.84 3.61 -0.96
N SER A 85 -7.57 2.51 -0.79
CA SER A 85 -7.02 1.16 -0.82
C SER A 85 -7.59 0.37 -1.98
N PHE A 86 -6.70 -0.07 -2.86
CA PHE A 86 -7.02 -1.07 -3.85
C PHE A 86 -7.10 -2.45 -3.19
N THR A 87 -7.86 -3.35 -3.79
CA THR A 87 -7.81 -4.75 -3.37
C THR A 87 -6.49 -5.39 -3.81
N LYS A 88 -6.08 -6.43 -3.10
CA LYS A 88 -4.90 -7.23 -3.48
C LYS A 88 -5.01 -7.77 -4.91
N LYS A 89 -6.19 -8.28 -5.27
CA LYS A 89 -6.47 -8.82 -6.61
C LYS A 89 -6.32 -7.79 -7.74
N GLU A 90 -6.69 -6.54 -7.50
CA GLU A 90 -6.48 -5.45 -8.48
C GLU A 90 -4.99 -5.11 -8.60
N SER A 91 -4.31 -5.07 -7.46
CA SER A 91 -2.90 -4.65 -7.38
C SER A 91 -1.97 -5.70 -7.99
N GLU A 92 -2.14 -6.99 -7.68
CA GLU A 92 -1.26 -8.07 -8.16
C GLU A 92 -1.24 -8.23 -9.70
N LYS A 93 -2.31 -7.80 -10.37
CA LYS A 93 -2.36 -7.80 -11.83
C LYS A 93 -1.35 -6.84 -12.44
N ILE A 94 -1.18 -5.68 -11.80
CA ILE A 94 -0.40 -4.55 -12.30
C ILE A 94 1.02 -4.56 -11.69
N PHE A 95 1.15 -4.83 -10.40
CA PHE A 95 2.39 -4.74 -9.63
C PHE A 95 3.10 -6.10 -9.52
N LYS A 96 3.82 -6.47 -10.58
CA LYS A 96 4.72 -7.64 -10.62
C LYS A 96 6.18 -7.21 -10.47
N ARG A 97 7.07 -8.13 -10.07
CA ARG A 97 8.49 -7.83 -9.77
C ARG A 97 9.23 -7.13 -10.92
N GLU A 98 8.86 -7.46 -12.14
CA GLU A 98 9.47 -6.95 -13.38
C GLU A 98 8.83 -5.66 -13.90
N THR A 99 7.74 -5.19 -13.28
CA THR A 99 6.97 -4.04 -13.75
C THR A 99 7.37 -2.77 -13.01
N LYS A 100 7.23 -1.63 -13.69
CA LYS A 100 7.35 -0.30 -13.08
C LYS A 100 6.07 0.47 -13.33
N PRO A 101 4.99 0.19 -12.59
CA PRO A 101 3.73 0.85 -12.82
C PRO A 101 3.82 2.34 -12.51
N MET A 102 3.11 3.15 -13.29
CA MET A 102 2.95 4.58 -13.06
C MET A 102 1.57 4.83 -12.48
N VAL A 103 1.49 5.69 -11.46
CA VAL A 103 0.21 6.08 -10.85
C VAL A 103 -0.03 7.54 -11.17
N HIS A 104 -1.16 7.84 -11.79
CA HIS A 104 -1.64 9.17 -12.09
C HIS A 104 -2.86 9.44 -11.20
N VAL A 105 -2.86 10.61 -10.56
CA VAL A 105 -3.95 11.06 -9.70
C VAL A 105 -4.37 12.44 -10.16
N GLN A 106 -5.67 12.63 -10.35
CA GLN A 106 -6.28 13.92 -10.64
C GLN A 106 -7.32 14.22 -9.59
N TRP A 107 -7.36 15.47 -9.14
CA TRP A 107 -8.35 15.95 -8.18
C TRP A 107 -8.57 17.43 -8.47
N GLN A 108 -9.82 17.87 -8.46
CA GLN A 108 -10.19 19.26 -8.78
C GLN A 108 -9.57 19.73 -10.11
N SER A 109 -8.60 20.65 -10.06
CA SER A 109 -7.87 21.19 -11.22
C SER A 109 -6.39 20.78 -11.24
N ASP A 110 -5.98 19.92 -10.30
CA ASP A 110 -4.60 19.47 -10.14
C ASP A 110 -4.43 18.03 -10.66
N SER A 111 -3.19 17.72 -11.05
CA SER A 111 -2.82 16.36 -11.44
C SER A 111 -1.38 16.07 -11.10
N GLU A 112 -1.13 14.85 -10.65
CA GLU A 112 0.22 14.37 -10.33
C GLU A 112 0.45 12.97 -10.87
N THR A 113 1.68 12.74 -11.29
CA THR A 113 2.19 11.40 -11.61
C THR A 113 3.20 11.04 -10.54
N LEU A 114 2.99 9.91 -9.87
CA LEU A 114 3.88 9.45 -8.81
C LEU A 114 5.08 8.76 -9.45
N GLU A 115 6.27 9.24 -9.11
CA GLU A 115 7.52 8.64 -9.55
C GLU A 115 7.95 7.53 -8.59
N VAL A 116 8.33 6.38 -9.15
CA VAL A 116 8.82 5.24 -8.38
C VAL A 116 10.17 5.57 -7.77
N LYS A 117 10.27 5.48 -6.44
CA LYS A 117 11.56 5.51 -5.77
C LYS A 117 12.06 4.08 -5.66
N ASN A 118 13.04 3.72 -6.49
CA ASN A 118 13.79 2.48 -6.28
C ASN A 118 14.48 2.59 -4.92
N HIS A 119 14.21 1.64 -4.03
CA HIS A 119 14.92 1.45 -2.78
C HIS A 119 16.14 0.55 -2.98
#